data_AF-A0A923CX19-F1
#
_entry.id   AF-A0A923CX19-F1
#
_cell.length_a   1.000
_cell.length_b   1.000
_cell.length_c   1.000
_cell.angle_alpha   90.00
_cell.angle_beta   90.00
_cell.angle_gamma   90.00
#
_symmetry.space_group_name_H-M   'P 1'
#
loop_
_entity.id
_entity.type
_entity.pdbx_description
1 polymer ?
#
loop_
_entity_poly.entity_id
_entity_poly.type
_entity_poly.pdbx_seq_one_letter_code
_entity_poly.pdbx_strand_id
1 'polypeptide(L)'
;MSEDPVQISAYVSKTTKARLDEFARESGLKKGYIIEQAIGEFLSTAEVVPPEMQIPTRIVLTNESFDQVLDMINNPPEPTEALKALLKGL
;
A
#
# COMPACT_ATOMS: atom_id res chain seq x y z
N MET A 1 -4.45 -33.12 -3.92
CA MET A 1 -3.89 -33.40 -2.58
C MET A 1 -4.50 -32.37 -1.65
N SER A 2 -5.10 -32.78 -0.53
CA SER A 2 -5.53 -31.82 0.48
C SER A 2 -4.26 -31.25 1.11
N GLU A 3 -4.00 -29.97 0.88
CA GLU A 3 -2.88 -29.30 1.52
C GLU A 3 -3.24 -29.06 2.99
N ASP A 4 -2.47 -29.66 3.89
CA ASP A 4 -2.62 -29.43 5.32
C ASP A 4 -2.23 -27.97 5.65
N PRO A 5 -2.99 -27.28 6.52
CA PRO A 5 -2.71 -25.88 6.84
C PRO A 5 -1.35 -25.74 7.52
N VAL A 6 -0.50 -24.85 6.98
CA VAL A 6 0.81 -24.51 7.56
C VAL A 6 0.70 -23.21 8.36
N GLN A 7 1.32 -23.16 9.53
CA GLN A 7 1.38 -21.94 10.33
C GLN A 7 2.58 -21.08 9.94
N ILE A 8 2.31 -19.80 9.67
CA ILE A 8 3.34 -18.77 9.49
C ILE A 8 3.21 -17.69 10.58
N SER A 9 4.32 -17.07 10.97
CA SER A 9 4.35 -15.98 11.95
C SER A 9 4.97 -14.72 11.36
N ALA A 10 4.29 -13.59 11.52
CA ALA A 10 4.79 -12.29 11.08
C ALA A 10 4.30 -11.17 12.02
N TYR A 11 5.11 -10.13 12.18
CA TYR A 11 4.68 -8.90 12.84
C TYR A 11 3.98 -7.99 11.83
N VAL A 12 2.83 -7.44 12.23
CA VAL A 12 2.09 -6.44 11.46
C VAL A 12 1.87 -5.19 12.30
N SER A 13 1.67 -4.06 11.62
CA SER A 13 1.32 -2.81 12.32
C SER A 13 -0.02 -2.93 13.04
N LYS A 14 -0.22 -2.17 14.13
CA LYS A 14 -1.51 -2.08 14.83
C LYS A 14 -2.63 -1.66 13.87
N THR A 15 -2.35 -0.72 12.97
CA THR A 15 -3.29 -0.22 11.96
C THR A 15 -3.70 -1.31 10.96
N THR A 16 -2.74 -2.10 10.49
CA THR A 16 -3.02 -3.24 9.59
C THR A 16 -3.90 -4.27 10.27
N LYS A 17 -3.59 -4.61 11.53
CA LYS A 17 -4.39 -5.56 12.32
C LYS A 17 -5.82 -5.06 12.54
N ALA A 18 -5.99 -3.77 12.86
CA ALA A 18 -7.32 -3.16 13.00
C ALA A 18 -8.12 -3.21 11.70
N ARG A 19 -7.51 -2.91 10.55
CA ARG A 19 -8.15 -3.01 9.23
C ARG A 19 -8.58 -4.44 8.88
N LEU A 20 -7.72 -5.43 9.16
CA LEU A 20 -8.05 -6.85 8.95
C LEU A 20 -9.20 -7.29 9.85
N ASP A 21 -9.18 -6.88 11.13
CA ASP A 21 -10.24 -7.18 12.09
C ASP A 21 -11.59 -6.60 11.65
N GLU A 22 -11.59 -5.36 11.16
CA GLU A 22 -12.77 -4.69 10.62
C GLU A 22 -13.33 -5.41 9.40
N PHE A 23 -12.49 -5.63 8.39
CA PHE A 23 -12.89 -6.28 7.15
C PHE A 23 -13.42 -7.70 7.37
N ALA A 24 -12.79 -8.48 8.25
CA ALA A 24 -13.26 -9.80 8.62
C ALA A 24 -14.65 -9.77 9.28
N ARG A 25 -14.91 -8.73 10.10
CA ARG A 25 -16.21 -8.55 10.76
C ARG A 25 -17.30 -8.18 9.76
N GLU A 26 -17.02 -7.27 8.84
CA GLU A 26 -17.99 -6.81 7.82
C GLU A 26 -18.29 -7.90 6.77
N SER A 27 -17.26 -8.65 6.35
CA SER A 27 -17.40 -9.69 5.31
C SER A 27 -17.87 -11.05 5.85
N GLY A 28 -17.77 -11.28 7.16
CA GLY A 28 -18.00 -12.60 7.77
C GLY A 28 -16.92 -13.64 7.45
N LEU A 29 -15.84 -13.25 6.75
CA LEU A 29 -14.75 -14.14 6.36
C LEU A 29 -13.77 -14.37 7.51
N LYS A 30 -13.19 -15.58 7.57
CA LYS A 30 -12.12 -15.89 8.52
C LYS A 30 -10.85 -15.12 8.15
N LYS A 31 -10.17 -14.56 9.16
CA LYS A 31 -8.88 -13.86 8.97
C LYS A 31 -7.83 -14.73 8.26
N GLY A 32 -7.75 -16.01 8.62
CA GLY A 32 -6.83 -16.95 7.95
C GLY A 32 -7.11 -17.10 6.46
N TYR A 33 -8.39 -17.14 6.07
CA TYR A 33 -8.78 -17.17 4.65
C TYR A 33 -8.39 -15.87 3.94
N ILE A 34 -8.66 -14.70 4.56
CA ILE A 34 -8.27 -13.40 4.00
C ILE A 34 -6.75 -13.31 3.80
N ILE A 35 -5.97 -13.76 4.79
CA ILE A 35 -4.51 -13.77 4.73
C ILE A 35 -4.02 -14.69 3.61
N GLU A 36 -4.57 -15.90 3.50
CA GLU A 36 -4.23 -16.86 2.45
C GLU A 36 -4.47 -16.27 1.05
N GLN A 37 -5.66 -15.71 0.81
CA GLN A 37 -5.99 -15.08 -0.47
C GLN A 37 -5.06 -13.89 -0.77
N ALA A 38 -4.82 -13.03 0.21
CA ALA A 38 -3.95 -11.86 0.04
C ALA A 38 -2.49 -12.27 -0.29
N ILE A 39 -1.98 -13.33 0.34
CA ILE A 39 -0.65 -13.87 0.04
C ILE A 39 -0.62 -14.46 -1.38
N GLY A 40 -1.62 -15.24 -1.75
CA GLY A 40 -1.72 -15.81 -3.11
C GLY A 40 -1.79 -14.74 -4.20
N GLU A 41 -2.65 -13.74 -4.02
CA GLU A 41 -2.77 -12.59 -4.93
C GLU A 41 -1.45 -11.82 -5.04
N PHE A 42 -0.78 -11.57 -3.92
CA PHE A 42 0.51 -10.89 -3.91
C PHE A 42 1.58 -11.68 -4.67
N LEU A 43 1.72 -12.98 -4.40
CA LEU A 43 2.74 -13.82 -5.05
C LEU A 43 2.48 -13.97 -6.55
N SER A 44 1.22 -14.20 -6.95
CA SER A 44 0.86 -14.31 -8.37
C SER A 44 1.13 -13.02 -9.14
N THR A 45 0.91 -11.87 -8.51
CA THR A 45 1.23 -10.56 -9.11
C THR A 45 2.74 -10.36 -9.20
N ALA A 46 3.48 -10.71 -8.14
CA ALA A 46 4.94 -10.54 -8.09
C ALA A 46 5.69 -11.40 -9.13
N GLU A 47 5.14 -12.56 -9.52
CA GLU A 47 5.71 -13.40 -10.58
C GLU A 47 5.58 -12.79 -11.99
N VAL A 48 4.51 -12.03 -12.24
CA VAL A 48 4.18 -11.50 -13.56
C VAL A 48 4.68 -10.06 -13.75
N VAL A 49 4.77 -9.28 -12.66
CA VAL A 49 5.10 -7.85 -12.71
C VAL A 49 6.60 -7.64 -12.46
N PRO A 50 7.35 -7.10 -13.45
CA PRO A 50 8.74 -6.73 -13.26
C PRO A 50 8.91 -5.79 -12.05
N PRO A 51 9.99 -5.90 -11.26
CA PRO A 51 10.20 -5.08 -10.06
C PRO A 51 10.05 -3.57 -10.32
N GLU A 52 10.52 -3.10 -11.47
CA GLU A 52 10.42 -1.71 -11.92
C GLU A 52 8.98 -1.22 -12.16
N MET A 53 8.01 -2.12 -12.28
CA MET A 53 6.59 -1.80 -12.44
C MET A 53 5.80 -1.96 -11.13
N GLN A 54 6.45 -2.38 -10.03
CA GLN A 54 5.79 -2.50 -8.74
C GLN A 54 5.65 -1.12 -8.10
N ILE A 55 4.42 -0.61 -8.04
CA ILE A 55 4.11 0.66 -7.37
C ILE A 55 4.14 0.41 -5.86
N PRO A 56 5.04 1.06 -5.09
CA PRO A 56 5.09 0.88 -3.65
C PRO A 56 3.82 1.43 -3.01
N THR A 57 3.18 0.63 -2.16
CA THR A 57 1.98 1.03 -1.40
C THR A 57 2.31 2.01 -0.26
N ARG A 58 3.59 2.23 0.03
CA ARG A 58 4.09 3.16 1.04
C ARG A 58 5.31 3.90 0.52
N ILE A 59 5.29 5.22 0.67
CA ILE A 59 6.47 6.06 0.52
C ILE A 59 7.13 6.19 1.90
N VAL A 60 8.39 5.78 2.01
CA VAL A 60 9.18 5.93 3.23
C VAL A 60 10.10 7.13 3.05
N LEU A 61 9.99 8.11 3.95
CA LEU A 61 10.77 9.34 3.92
C LEU A 61 11.76 9.36 5.09
N THR A 62 12.88 10.06 4.89
CA THR A 62 13.69 10.52 6.01
C THR A 62 12.92 11.59 6.78
N ASN A 63 13.33 11.88 8.02
CA ASN A 63 12.71 12.95 8.79
C ASN A 63 12.80 14.31 8.07
N GLU A 64 13.96 14.63 7.49
CA GLU A 64 14.16 15.88 6.74
C GLU A 64 13.22 15.97 5.53
N SER A 65 13.11 14.92 4.71
CA SER A 65 12.18 14.92 3.57
C SER A 65 10.72 14.94 4.02
N PHE A 66 10.40 14.34 5.16
CA PHE A 66 9.06 14.39 5.73
C PHE A 66 8.68 15.83 6.12
N ASP A 67 9.57 16.56 6.78
CA ASP A 67 9.34 17.96 7.16
C ASP A 67 9.13 18.86 5.93
N GLN A 68 9.92 18.65 4.87
CA GLN A 68 9.74 19.34 3.59
C GLN A 68 8.37 19.06 2.96
N VAL A 69 7.95 17.78 2.92
CA VAL A 69 6.63 17.41 2.39
C VAL A 69 5.51 18.01 3.25
N LEU A 70 5.66 17.99 4.57
CA LEU A 70 4.68 18.56 5.49
C LEU A 70 4.55 20.08 5.30
N ASP A 71 5.65 20.79 5.09
CA ASP A 71 5.62 22.22 4.76
C ASP A 71 4.89 22.48 3.44
N MET A 72 5.19 21.71 2.38
CA MET A 72 4.50 21.85 1.09
C MET A 72 2.99 21.54 1.16
N ILE A 73 2.54 20.67 2.07
CA ILE A 73 1.12 20.39 2.29
C ILE A 73 0.43 21.55 3.03
N ASN A 74 1.09 22.12 4.03
CA ASN A 74 0.53 23.22 4.84
C ASN A 74 0.63 24.57 4.13
N ASN A 75 1.68 24.77 3.33
CA ASN A 75 2.01 25.97 2.58
C ASN A 75 2.20 25.61 1.09
N PRO A 76 1.12 25.25 0.38
CA PRO A 76 1.22 24.81 -1.00
C PRO A 76 1.79 25.93 -1.89
N PRO A 77 2.87 25.67 -2.66
CA PRO A 77 3.42 26.67 -3.56
C PRO A 77 2.48 26.91 -4.74
N GLU A 78 2.56 28.11 -5.32
CA GLU A 78 1.85 28.42 -6.55
C GLU A 78 2.32 27.48 -7.69
N PRO A 79 1.40 26.97 -8.53
CA PRO A 79 1.76 26.15 -9.67
C PRO A 79 2.74 26.87 -10.60
N THR A 80 3.77 26.18 -11.06
CA THR A 80 4.72 26.73 -12.02
C THR A 80 4.05 27.01 -13.37
N GLU A 81 4.57 27.96 -14.14
CA GLU A 81 4.05 28.24 -15.48
C GLU A 81 4.11 27.02 -16.41
N ALA A 82 5.14 26.18 -16.26
CA ALA A 82 5.27 24.91 -16.98
C ALA A 82 4.14 23.94 -16.64
N LEU A 83 3.78 23.81 -15.35
CA LEU A 83 2.66 22.97 -14.93
C LEU A 83 1.32 23.52 -15.44
N LYS A 84 1.14 24.85 -15.42
CA LYS A 84 -0.06 25.49 -15.97
C LYS A 84 -0.18 25.27 -17.48
N ALA A 85 0.92 25.34 -18.23
CA ALA A 85 0.93 25.07 -19.66
C ALA A 85 0.59 23.60 -19.95
N LEU A 86 1.24 22.66 -19.25
CA LEU A 86 0.98 21.22 -19.37
C LEU A 86 -0.49 20.88 -19.15
N LEU A 87 -1.11 21.39 -18.07
CA LEU A 87 -2.51 21.13 -17.75
C LEU A 87 -3.49 21.81 -18.73
N LYS A 88 -3.04 22.84 -19.48
CA LYS A 88 -3.80 23.48 -20.56
C LYS A 88 -3.59 22.81 -21.93
N GLY A 89 -2.68 21.84 -22.03
CA GLY A 89 -2.33 21.17 -23.28
C GLY A 89 -1.57 22.07 -24.27
N LEU A 90 -0.85 23.08 -23.75
CA LEU A 90 -0.05 24.04 -24.51
C LEU A 90 1.44 23.67 -24.51
#